data_AF-J9UU71-F1
#
_entry.id   AF-J9UU71-F1
#
_cell.length_a   1.000
_cell.length_b   1.000
_cell.length_c   1.000
_cell.angle_alpha   90.00
_cell.angle_beta   90.00
_cell.angle_gamma   90.00
#
_symmetry.space_group_name_H-M   'P 1'
#
loop_
_entity.id
_entity.type
_entity.pdbx_description
1 polymer ?
#
loop_
_entity_poly.entity_id
_entity_poly.type
_entity_poly.pdbx_seq_one_letter_code
_entity_poly.pdbx_strand_id
1 'polypeptide(L)'
;MKEFAIILAPVILNAIITAVFTFIITRKIDKSSKQSKIIFEELENIAVELNAILLDIISDKSYKNTNNNIKRLNTQMNKIYLFGTIEAVRIVAYIRKLEKQQYIISLVALLISQIRYDLTSKIINPIYWPEINLTDFSKYRDEHNEYLKKVIKHLKLNKNFLKENTNYCDVLDKDEK
;
A
#
# COMPACT_ATOMS: atom_id res chain seq x y z
N MET A 1 -45.46 -27.83 38.08
CA MET A 1 -43.99 -27.93 37.91
C MET A 1 -43.57 -28.53 36.57
N LYS A 2 -44.12 -29.69 36.14
CA LYS A 2 -43.76 -30.30 34.84
C LYS A 2 -44.08 -29.43 33.62
N GLU A 3 -45.22 -28.74 33.61
CA GLU A 3 -45.61 -27.85 32.51
C GLU A 3 -44.64 -26.67 32.31
N PHE A 4 -44.15 -26.07 33.40
CA PHE A 4 -43.15 -25.01 33.34
C PHE A 4 -41.81 -25.50 32.77
N ALA A 5 -41.37 -26.72 33.13
CA ALA A 5 -40.13 -27.29 32.62
C ALA A 5 -40.21 -27.57 31.11
N ILE A 6 -41.37 -28.01 30.60
CA ILE A 6 -41.61 -28.28 29.18
C ILE A 6 -41.54 -26.98 28.36
N ILE A 7 -42.00 -25.86 28.92
CA ILE A 7 -41.99 -24.54 28.26
C ILE A 7 -40.61 -23.88 28.35
N LEU A 8 -39.91 -24.00 29.48
CA LEU A 8 -38.59 -23.39 29.71
C LEU A 8 -37.44 -24.08 28.98
N ALA A 9 -37.49 -25.41 28.83
CA ALA A 9 -36.44 -26.19 28.18
C ALA A 9 -36.09 -25.72 26.75
N PRO A 10 -37.05 -25.51 25.82
CA PRO A 10 -36.74 -25.03 24.47
C PRO A 10 -36.23 -23.58 24.45
N VAL A 11 -36.69 -22.73 25.39
CA VAL A 11 -36.20 -21.34 25.52
C VAL A 11 -34.74 -21.33 25.95
N ILE A 12 -34.38 -22.13 26.96
CA ILE A 12 -33.00 -22.26 27.43
C ILE A 12 -32.11 -22.86 26.35
N LEU A 13 -32.58 -23.89 25.65
CA LEU A 13 -31.83 -24.53 24.56
C LEU A 13 -31.55 -23.55 23.41
N ASN A 14 -32.56 -22.77 22.97
CA ASN A 14 -32.38 -21.75 21.94
C ASN A 14 -31.45 -20.62 22.37
N ALA A 15 -31.50 -20.21 23.64
CA ALA A 15 -30.58 -19.21 24.19
C ALA A 15 -29.13 -19.70 24.19
N ILE A 16 -28.90 -20.97 24.54
CA ILE A 16 -27.56 -21.58 24.51
C ILE A 16 -27.04 -21.68 23.06
N ILE A 17 -27.88 -22.13 22.12
CA ILE A 17 -27.49 -22.27 20.71
C ILE A 17 -27.14 -20.90 20.11
N THR A 18 -27.97 -19.88 20.34
CA THR A 18 -27.72 -18.52 19.84
C THR A 18 -26.46 -17.90 20.47
N ALA A 19 -26.21 -18.12 21.77
CA ALA A 19 -25.00 -17.65 22.44
C ALA A 19 -23.73 -18.30 21.86
N VAL A 20 -23.73 -19.62 21.62
CA VAL A 20 -22.59 -20.34 21.04
C VAL A 20 -22.32 -19.88 19.61
N PHE A 21 -23.36 -19.76 18.77
CA PHE A 21 -23.23 -19.28 17.39
C PHE A 21 -22.68 -17.86 17.35
N THR A 22 -23.22 -16.96 18.18
CA THR A 22 -22.75 -15.58 18.30
C THR A 22 -21.29 -15.54 18.74
N PHE A 23 -20.90 -16.33 19.74
CA PHE A 23 -19.51 -16.39 20.19
C PHE A 23 -18.53 -16.84 19.09
N ILE A 24 -18.90 -17.85 18.29
CA ILE A 24 -18.07 -18.33 17.17
C ILE A 24 -17.91 -17.24 16.09
N ILE A 25 -19.01 -16.58 15.71
CA ILE A 25 -18.99 -15.50 14.72
C ILE A 25 -18.15 -14.33 15.25
N THR A 26 -18.37 -13.90 16.49
CA THR A 26 -17.61 -12.82 17.13
C THR A 26 -16.13 -13.15 17.21
N ARG A 27 -15.74 -14.39 17.54
CA ARG A 27 -14.32 -14.79 17.53
C ARG A 27 -13.69 -14.77 16.14
N LYS A 28 -14.42 -15.17 15.10
CA LYS A 28 -13.95 -15.10 13.72
C LYS A 28 -13.76 -13.64 13.28
N ILE A 29 -14.74 -12.78 13.58
CA ILE A 29 -14.67 -11.35 13.30
C ILE A 29 -13.51 -10.70 14.05
N ASP A 30 -13.36 -10.94 15.35
CA ASP A 30 -12.27 -10.38 16.18
C ASP A 30 -10.89 -10.87 15.73
N LYS A 31 -10.77 -12.14 15.34
CA LYS A 31 -9.53 -12.66 14.76
C LYS A 31 -9.22 -11.97 13.42
N SER A 32 -10.24 -11.80 12.57
CA SER A 32 -10.08 -11.11 11.29
C SER A 32 -9.74 -9.63 11.45
N SER A 33 -10.36 -8.93 12.40
CA SER A 33 -10.11 -7.51 12.66
C SER A 33 -8.72 -7.28 13.24
N LYS A 34 -8.27 -8.14 14.16
CA LYS A 34 -6.88 -8.11 14.67
C LYS A 34 -5.88 -8.38 13.56
N GLN A 35 -6.13 -9.39 12.71
CA GLN A 35 -5.26 -9.67 11.57
C GLN A 35 -5.21 -8.49 10.59
N SER A 36 -6.35 -7.89 10.26
CA SER A 36 -6.44 -6.71 9.41
C SER A 36 -5.69 -5.52 10.01
N LYS A 37 -5.78 -5.31 11.33
CA LYS A 37 -5.05 -4.25 12.03
C LYS A 37 -3.53 -4.45 11.93
N ILE A 38 -3.05 -5.66 12.18
CA ILE A 38 -1.62 -6.00 12.06
C ILE A 38 -1.13 -5.77 10.63
N ILE A 39 -1.88 -6.23 9.63
CA ILE A 39 -1.54 -6.03 8.21
C ILE A 39 -1.52 -4.53 7.88
N PHE A 40 -2.49 -3.77 8.37
CA PHE A 40 -2.57 -2.33 8.17
C PHE A 40 -1.33 -1.61 8.75
N GLU A 41 -1.02 -1.85 10.02
CA GLU A 41 0.14 -1.27 10.71
C GLU A 41 1.45 -1.62 10.00
N GLU A 42 1.60 -2.88 9.56
CA GLU A 42 2.81 -3.32 8.87
C GLU A 42 2.94 -2.66 7.48
N LEU A 43 1.86 -2.55 6.72
CA LEU A 43 1.86 -1.85 5.42
C LEU A 43 2.12 -0.35 5.55
N GLU A 44 1.61 0.29 6.61
CA GLU A 44 1.92 1.68 6.92
C GLU A 44 3.40 1.87 7.22
N ASN A 45 3.97 1.02 8.09
CA ASN A 45 5.39 1.02 8.41
C ASN A 45 6.27 0.79 7.17
N ILE A 46 5.87 -0.13 6.29
CA ILE A 46 6.56 -0.38 5.01
C ILE A 46 6.55 0.89 4.15
N ALA A 47 5.40 1.57 4.01
CA ALA A 47 5.30 2.77 3.18
C ALA A 47 6.20 3.91 3.70
N VAL A 48 6.24 4.10 5.02
CA VAL A 48 7.12 5.09 5.68
C VAL A 48 8.59 4.75 5.45
N GLU A 49 8.97 3.48 5.61
CA GLU A 49 10.36 3.05 5.46
C GLU A 49 10.83 3.11 3.99
N LEU A 50 9.97 2.76 3.02
CA LEU A 50 10.26 2.94 1.61
C LEU A 50 10.51 4.42 1.25
N ASN A 51 9.73 5.32 1.83
CA ASN A 51 9.91 6.75 1.65
C ASN A 51 11.27 7.21 2.21
N ALA A 52 11.63 6.77 3.43
CA ALA A 52 12.92 7.08 4.04
C ALA A 52 14.10 6.54 3.20
N ILE A 53 14.00 5.31 2.71
CA ILE A 53 15.03 4.72 1.83
C ILE A 53 15.24 5.57 0.57
N LEU A 54 14.16 6.05 -0.07
CA LEU A 54 14.30 6.89 -1.26
C LEU A 54 14.96 8.23 -0.95
N LEU A 55 14.59 8.88 0.16
CA LEU A 55 15.23 10.12 0.60
C LEU A 55 16.73 9.92 0.88
N ASP A 56 17.09 8.83 1.57
CA ASP A 56 18.49 8.52 1.87
C ASP A 56 19.30 8.25 0.59
N ILE A 57 18.71 7.60 -0.42
CA ILE A 57 19.35 7.36 -1.72
C ILE A 57 19.64 8.67 -2.45
N ILE A 58 18.74 9.66 -2.37
CA ILE A 58 18.91 10.95 -3.05
C ILE A 58 19.92 11.82 -2.29
N SER A 59 19.94 11.73 -0.97
CA SER A 59 20.74 12.58 -0.10
C SER A 59 22.22 12.18 -0.05
N ASP A 60 22.54 10.90 -0.28
CA ASP A 60 23.87 10.35 0.03
C ASP A 60 24.60 9.77 -1.19
N LYS A 61 25.89 10.13 -1.33
CA LYS A 61 26.81 9.63 -2.36
C LYS A 61 27.71 8.50 -1.86
N SER A 62 27.59 8.08 -0.59
CA SER A 62 28.46 7.10 0.06
C SER A 62 28.06 5.65 -0.23
N TYR A 63 29.02 4.86 -0.74
CA TYR A 63 28.87 3.43 -1.06
C TYR A 63 28.42 2.56 0.13
N LYS A 64 28.89 2.86 1.35
CA LYS A 64 28.51 2.11 2.57
C LYS A 64 27.02 2.27 2.88
N ASN A 65 26.47 3.46 2.63
CA ASN A 65 25.06 3.73 2.89
C ASN A 65 24.17 3.14 1.76
N THR A 66 24.68 3.07 0.54
CA THR A 66 24.01 2.37 -0.58
C THR A 66 23.73 0.89 -0.25
N ASN A 67 24.71 0.15 0.26
CA ASN A 67 24.51 -1.26 0.63
C ASN A 67 23.50 -1.43 1.77
N ASN A 68 23.50 -0.50 2.74
CA ASN A 68 22.51 -0.50 3.81
C ASN A 68 21.09 -0.26 3.26
N ASN A 69 20.93 0.72 2.38
CA ASN A 69 19.64 1.05 1.75
C ASN A 69 19.12 -0.10 0.87
N ILE A 70 19.99 -0.80 0.15
CA ILE A 70 19.62 -2.01 -0.61
C ILE A 70 19.10 -3.10 0.34
N LYS A 71 19.77 -3.34 1.47
CA LYS A 71 19.33 -4.33 2.47
C LYS A 71 17.98 -3.95 3.08
N ARG A 72 17.79 -2.67 3.41
CA ARG A 72 16.52 -2.13 3.92
C ARG A 72 15.40 -2.29 2.90
N LEU A 73 15.66 -1.95 1.63
CA LEU A 73 14.70 -2.11 0.54
C LEU A 73 14.30 -3.58 0.35
N ASN A 74 15.26 -4.50 0.34
CA ASN A 74 15.00 -5.92 0.23
C ASN A 74 14.16 -6.45 1.40
N THR A 75 14.39 -5.91 2.60
CA THR A 75 13.59 -6.24 3.79
C THR A 75 12.13 -5.82 3.60
N GLN A 76 11.89 -4.58 3.13
CA GLN A 76 10.54 -4.11 2.85
C GLN A 76 9.86 -4.91 1.73
N MET A 77 10.59 -5.24 0.66
CA MET A 77 10.07 -6.10 -0.42
C MET A 77 9.65 -7.49 0.07
N ASN A 78 10.40 -8.09 1.00
CA ASN A 78 10.02 -9.36 1.60
C ASN A 78 8.78 -9.22 2.49
N LYS A 79 8.65 -8.12 3.24
CA LYS A 79 7.44 -7.84 4.02
C LYS A 79 6.22 -7.65 3.12
N ILE A 80 6.36 -6.96 1.98
CA ILE A 80 5.29 -6.82 0.98
C ILE A 80 4.86 -8.18 0.42
N TYR A 81 5.80 -9.11 0.22
CA TYR A 81 5.45 -10.48 -0.17
C TYR A 81 4.58 -11.20 0.87
N LEU A 82 4.75 -10.90 2.17
CA LEU A 82 4.00 -11.51 3.26
C LEU A 82 2.66 -10.82 3.54
N PHE A 83 2.61 -9.49 3.44
CA PHE A 83 1.47 -8.69 3.93
C PHE A 83 0.78 -7.87 2.84
N GLY A 84 1.40 -7.69 1.68
CA GLY A 84 0.89 -6.86 0.59
C GLY A 84 -0.17 -7.53 -0.26
N THR A 85 -0.86 -6.70 -1.05
CA THR A 85 -1.78 -7.17 -2.09
C THR A 85 -1.03 -7.81 -3.26
N ILE A 86 -1.76 -8.55 -4.10
CA ILE A 86 -1.21 -9.17 -5.31
C ILE A 86 -0.61 -8.10 -6.24
N GLU A 87 -1.24 -6.93 -6.32
CA GLU A 87 -0.79 -5.77 -7.09
C GLU A 87 0.55 -5.24 -6.58
N ALA A 88 0.70 -5.04 -5.27
CA ALA A 88 1.96 -4.63 -4.65
C ALA A 88 3.07 -5.67 -4.89
N VAL A 89 2.76 -6.96 -4.75
CA VAL A 89 3.71 -8.05 -5.03
C VAL A 89 4.15 -8.09 -6.48
N ARG A 90 3.25 -7.81 -7.44
CA ARG A 90 3.60 -7.71 -8.86
C ARG A 90 4.58 -6.56 -9.13
N ILE A 91 4.40 -5.41 -8.46
CA ILE A 91 5.33 -4.28 -8.57
C ILE A 91 6.70 -4.67 -8.01
N VAL A 92 6.76 -5.32 -6.83
CA VAL A 92 8.03 -5.83 -6.26
C VAL A 92 8.72 -6.81 -7.22
N ALA A 93 7.97 -7.76 -7.77
CA ALA A 93 8.50 -8.73 -8.71
C ALA A 93 9.03 -8.06 -9.99
N TYR A 94 8.40 -6.98 -10.43
CA TYR A 94 8.85 -6.18 -11.56
C TYR A 94 10.14 -5.41 -11.24
N ILE A 95 10.20 -4.75 -10.07
CA ILE A 95 11.40 -4.03 -9.62
C ILE A 95 12.61 -4.95 -9.54
N ARG A 96 12.45 -6.17 -9.00
CA ARG A 96 13.56 -7.14 -8.88
C ARG A 96 14.11 -7.62 -10.22
N LYS A 97 13.33 -7.52 -11.29
CA LYS A 97 13.73 -7.90 -12.66
C LYS A 97 14.20 -6.70 -13.48
N LEU A 98 14.22 -5.51 -12.90
CA LEU A 98 14.55 -4.29 -13.60
C LEU A 98 16.05 -4.22 -13.87
N GLU A 99 16.42 -4.14 -15.15
CA GLU A 99 17.80 -3.94 -15.58
C GLU A 99 18.19 -2.46 -15.57
N LYS A 100 17.22 -1.57 -15.85
CA LYS A 100 17.45 -0.12 -15.94
C LYS A 100 17.24 0.59 -14.61
N GLN A 101 18.34 0.88 -13.91
CA GLN A 101 18.32 1.54 -12.60
C GLN A 101 17.68 2.94 -12.61
N GLN A 102 17.68 3.64 -13.75
CA GLN A 102 17.15 5.02 -13.83
C GLN A 102 15.66 5.15 -13.43
N TYR A 103 14.86 4.10 -13.59
CA TYR A 103 13.44 4.12 -13.24
C TYR A 103 13.13 3.62 -11.83
N ILE A 104 14.15 3.29 -11.03
CA ILE A 104 13.95 2.68 -9.70
C ILE A 104 13.13 3.60 -8.79
N ILE A 105 13.41 4.90 -8.78
CA ILE A 105 12.69 5.87 -7.95
C ILE A 105 11.21 5.91 -8.32
N SER A 106 10.89 5.99 -9.62
CA SER A 106 9.49 5.98 -10.07
C SER A 106 8.77 4.68 -9.77
N LEU A 107 9.44 3.54 -9.86
CA LEU A 107 8.83 2.25 -9.53
C LEU A 107 8.61 2.07 -8.03
N VAL A 108 9.54 2.54 -7.20
CA VAL A 108 9.34 2.54 -5.74
C VAL A 108 8.26 3.56 -5.37
N ALA A 109 8.17 4.72 -6.03
CA ALA A 109 7.06 5.65 -5.86
C ALA A 109 5.71 5.02 -6.25
N LEU A 110 5.65 4.25 -7.36
CA LEU A 110 4.49 3.44 -7.73
C LEU A 110 4.13 2.42 -6.66
N LEU A 111 5.12 1.76 -6.06
CA LEU A 111 4.91 0.82 -4.96
C LEU A 111 4.32 1.50 -3.72
N ILE A 112 4.86 2.67 -3.33
CA ILE A 112 4.32 3.47 -2.22
C ILE A 112 2.87 3.88 -2.53
N SER A 113 2.59 4.38 -3.74
CA SER A 113 1.23 4.73 -4.16
C SER A 113 0.28 3.53 -4.12
N GLN A 114 0.72 2.34 -4.52
CA GLN A 114 -0.09 1.12 -4.43
C GLN A 114 -0.39 0.75 -2.98
N ILE A 115 0.61 0.75 -2.09
CA ILE A 115 0.41 0.44 -0.67
C ILE A 115 -0.55 1.45 -0.02
N ARG A 116 -0.40 2.75 -0.32
CA ARG A 116 -1.32 3.78 0.16
C ARG A 116 -2.74 3.57 -0.35
N TYR A 117 -2.90 3.18 -1.61
CA TYR A 117 -4.20 2.83 -2.17
C TYR A 117 -4.80 1.61 -1.46
N ASP A 118 -4.01 0.57 -1.19
CA ASP A 118 -4.47 -0.62 -0.48
C ASP A 118 -4.96 -0.29 0.95
N LEU A 119 -4.30 0.66 1.60
CA LEU A 119 -4.65 1.13 2.95
C LEU A 119 -5.86 2.08 2.98
N THR A 120 -5.98 2.96 1.99
CA THR A 120 -6.89 4.13 2.08
C THR A 120 -7.92 4.22 0.95
N SER A 121 -7.80 3.39 -0.08
CA SER A 121 -8.50 3.51 -1.37
C SER A 121 -8.31 4.85 -2.09
N LYS A 122 -7.39 5.71 -1.63
CA LYS A 122 -7.05 6.99 -2.27
C LYS A 122 -5.94 6.79 -3.28
N ILE A 123 -6.13 7.35 -4.47
CA ILE A 123 -5.20 7.23 -5.58
C ILE A 123 -4.35 8.48 -5.65
N ILE A 124 -3.03 8.28 -5.63
CA ILE A 124 -2.03 9.32 -5.81
C ILE A 124 -1.19 8.91 -7.01
N ASN A 125 -1.12 9.79 -8.01
CA ASN A 125 -0.25 9.56 -9.16
C ASN A 125 1.20 9.45 -8.65
N PRO A 126 1.90 8.33 -8.93
CA PRO A 126 3.26 8.11 -8.43
C PRO A 126 4.29 9.10 -8.98
N ILE A 127 3.96 9.87 -10.02
CA ILE A 127 4.83 10.92 -10.56
C ILE A 127 5.07 12.06 -9.56
N TYR A 128 4.13 12.30 -8.63
CA TYR A 128 4.23 13.41 -7.69
C TYR A 128 5.34 13.22 -6.66
N TRP A 129 5.69 11.97 -6.34
CA TRP A 129 6.77 11.72 -5.37
C TRP A 129 8.12 12.26 -5.86
N PRO A 130 8.64 11.88 -7.05
CA PRO A 130 9.87 12.47 -7.55
C PRO A 130 9.71 13.97 -7.83
N GLU A 131 8.54 14.44 -8.26
CA GLU A 131 8.28 15.86 -8.50
C GLU A 131 8.45 16.73 -7.24
N ILE A 132 8.08 16.23 -6.06
CA ILE A 132 8.25 16.93 -4.78
C ILE A 132 9.69 16.84 -4.25
N ASN A 133 10.41 15.74 -4.53
CA ASN A 133 11.67 15.43 -3.86
C ASN A 133 12.92 15.64 -4.72
N LEU A 134 12.79 15.77 -6.04
CA LEU A 134 13.90 15.90 -6.99
C LEU A 134 13.82 17.24 -7.73
N THR A 135 14.85 18.07 -7.56
CA THR A 135 14.88 19.45 -8.10
C THR A 135 14.94 19.52 -9.62
N ASP A 136 15.50 18.52 -10.29
CA ASP A 136 15.68 18.48 -11.74
C ASP A 136 14.72 17.53 -12.46
N PHE A 137 13.76 16.95 -11.73
CA PHE A 137 12.87 15.92 -12.28
C PHE A 137 11.92 16.44 -13.37
N SER A 138 11.63 17.74 -13.40
CA SER A 138 10.83 18.35 -14.47
C SER A 138 11.36 18.03 -15.87
N LYS A 139 12.69 17.89 -16.02
CA LYS A 139 13.35 17.53 -17.30
C LYS A 139 13.07 16.10 -17.75
N TYR A 140 12.80 15.19 -16.82
CA TYR A 140 12.63 13.75 -17.06
C TYR A 140 11.20 13.28 -16.81
N ARG A 141 10.30 14.19 -16.37
CA ARG A 141 8.94 13.90 -15.94
C ARG A 141 8.17 13.09 -16.97
N ASP A 142 8.18 13.53 -18.23
CA ASP A 142 7.41 12.88 -19.30
C ASP A 142 7.95 11.49 -19.62
N GLU A 143 9.27 11.30 -19.66
CA GLU A 143 9.89 9.99 -19.86
C GLU A 143 9.48 9.00 -18.76
N HIS A 144 9.55 9.44 -17.50
CA HIS A 144 9.17 8.62 -16.35
C HIS A 144 7.66 8.35 -16.31
N ASN A 145 6.82 9.33 -16.69
CA ASN A 145 5.38 9.15 -16.78
C ASN A 145 5.01 8.13 -17.87
N GLU A 146 5.63 8.21 -19.05
CA GLU A 146 5.44 7.23 -20.13
C GLU A 146 5.91 5.83 -19.72
N TYR A 147 7.03 5.74 -19.00
CA TYR A 147 7.48 4.47 -18.43
C TYR A 147 6.47 3.90 -17.44
N LEU A 148 5.97 4.71 -16.51
CA LEU A 148 4.95 4.31 -15.54
C LEU A 148 3.66 3.85 -16.21
N LYS A 149 3.20 4.54 -17.26
CA LYS A 149 2.04 4.12 -18.09
C LYS A 149 2.23 2.71 -18.65
N LYS A 150 3.40 2.42 -19.21
CA LYS A 150 3.73 1.09 -19.74
C LYS A 150 3.70 0.03 -18.64
N VAL A 151 4.30 0.32 -17.48
CA VAL A 151 4.35 -0.60 -16.34
C VAL A 151 2.96 -0.85 -15.76
N ILE A 152 2.17 0.19 -15.50
CA ILE A 152 0.79 0.09 -14.99
C ILE A 152 -0.06 -0.76 -15.92
N LYS A 153 0.05 -0.56 -17.24
CA LYS A 153 -0.64 -1.38 -18.24
C LYS A 153 -0.16 -2.83 -18.23
N HIS A 154 1.16 -3.05 -18.21
CA HIS A 154 1.78 -4.38 -18.23
C HIS A 154 1.38 -5.21 -17.00
N LEU A 155 1.42 -4.61 -15.82
CA LEU A 155 1.09 -5.26 -14.55
C LEU A 155 -0.42 -5.32 -14.26
N LYS A 156 -1.24 -4.72 -15.15
CA LYS A 156 -2.70 -4.61 -15.02
C LYS A 156 -3.13 -3.93 -13.71
N LEU A 157 -2.42 -2.89 -13.30
CA LEU A 157 -2.74 -2.10 -12.10
C LEU A 157 -3.94 -1.17 -12.35
N ASN A 158 -4.41 -0.51 -11.29
CA ASN A 158 -5.50 0.45 -11.40
C ASN A 158 -5.13 1.60 -12.35
N LYS A 159 -5.86 1.73 -13.46
CA LYS A 159 -5.60 2.75 -14.49
C LYS A 159 -5.70 4.18 -13.95
N ASN A 160 -6.43 4.40 -12.85
CA ASN A 160 -6.55 5.71 -12.24
C ASN A 160 -5.23 6.21 -11.64
N PHE A 161 -4.20 5.37 -11.43
CA PHE A 161 -2.85 5.86 -11.10
C PHE A 161 -2.27 6.79 -12.17
N LEU A 162 -2.80 6.72 -13.40
CA LEU A 162 -2.41 7.58 -14.53
C LEU A 162 -3.21 8.87 -14.61
N LYS A 163 -4.28 8.99 -13.82
CA LYS A 163 -4.99 10.27 -13.71
C LYS A 163 -4.12 11.17 -12.87
N GLU A 164 -3.54 12.18 -13.51
CA GLU A 164 -3.18 13.39 -12.80
C GLU A 164 -4.47 13.87 -12.13
N ASN A 165 -4.49 13.98 -10.81
CA ASN A 165 -5.59 14.67 -10.16
C ASN A 165 -5.44 16.12 -10.61
N THR A 166 -6.17 16.51 -11.65
CA THR A 166 -6.17 17.83 -12.33
C THR A 166 -6.68 18.96 -11.43
N ASN A 167 -6.32 18.96 -10.14
CA ASN A 167 -6.77 19.95 -9.16
C ASN A 167 -5.62 20.53 -8.33
N TYR A 168 -4.34 20.27 -8.65
CA TYR A 168 -3.23 20.89 -7.90
C TYR A 168 -2.64 22.11 -8.62
N CYS A 169 -2.48 22.07 -9.95
CA CYS A 169 -2.02 23.23 -10.73
C CYS A 169 -3.09 24.33 -10.84
N ASP A 170 -4.37 23.94 -11.00
CA ASP A 170 -5.50 24.89 -11.10
C ASP A 170 -5.79 25.67 -9.80
N VAL A 171 -5.18 25.26 -8.67
CA VAL A 171 -5.29 25.96 -7.38
C VAL A 171 -4.17 26.99 -7.22
N LEU A 172 -2.96 26.71 -7.72
CA LEU A 172 -1.84 27.65 -7.64
C LEU A 172 -1.99 28.81 -8.61
N ASP A 173 -2.61 28.60 -9.77
CA ASP A 173 -2.90 29.66 -10.76
C ASP A 173 -4.03 30.63 -10.33
N LYS A 174 -4.75 30.31 -9.24
CA LYS A 174 -5.84 31.17 -8.72
C LYS A 174 -5.41 32.13 -7.61
N ASP A 175 -4.22 31.92 -7.04
CA ASP A 175 -3.68 32.77 -5.98
C ASP A 175 -2.60 33.76 -6.48
N GLU A 176 -2.30 33.78 -7.79
CA GLU A 176 -1.39 34.74 -8.44
C GLU A 176 -2.08 35.73 -9.41
N LYS A 177 -3.34 36.11 -9.16
CA LYS A 177 -4.01 37.21 -9.89
C LYS A 177 -4.46 38.34 -8.99
#